data_AF-A0A951T6A0-F1
#
_entry.id   AF-A0A951T6A0-F1
#
_cell.length_a   1.000
_cell.length_b   1.000
_cell.length_c   1.000
_cell.angle_alpha   90.00
_cell.angle_beta   90.00
_cell.angle_gamma   90.00
#
_symmetry.space_group_name_H-M   'P 1'
#
loop_
_entity.id
_entity.type
_entity.pdbx_description
1 polymer ?
#
loop_
_entity_poly.entity_id
_entity_poly.type
_entity_poly.pdbx_seq_one_letter_code
_entity_poly.pdbx_strand_id
1 'polypeptide(L)' 'MREEEDDPSARDSGRAGFLATIKAVLWAFFGVRRGRDHRLDAASLDPKAVILAGLLGGVLFVLGLLLVVHAVVD' A
#
# COMPACT_ATOMS: atom_id res chain seq x y z
N MET A 1 16.71 10.49 43.60
CA MET A 1 15.35 10.70 43.07
C MET A 1 15.49 10.80 41.56
N ARG A 2 15.28 9.71 40.81
CA ARG A 2 15.23 9.67 39.34
C ARG A 2 13.80 9.29 38.99
N GLU A 3 12.99 10.28 38.67
CA GLU A 3 11.68 10.13 38.04
C GLU A 3 11.55 11.28 37.05
N GLU A 4 10.76 11.05 35.99
CA GLU A 4 10.71 11.75 34.68
C GLU A 4 11.80 11.20 33.73
N GLU A 5 11.65 9.99 33.17
CA GLU A 5 10.58 9.59 32.22
C GLU A 5 10.31 10.67 31.17
N ASP A 6 11.34 11.02 30.41
CA ASP A 6 11.17 11.65 29.09
C ASP A 6 10.63 10.59 28.11
N ASP A 7 9.32 10.38 28.23
CA ASP A 7 8.48 9.60 27.35
C ASP A 7 8.50 10.18 25.92
N PRO A 8 8.99 9.45 24.90
CA PRO A 8 9.01 9.93 23.52
C PRO A 8 7.64 9.74 22.82
N SER A 9 6.54 10.06 23.50
CA SER A 9 5.18 9.89 22.96
C SER A 9 4.65 11.10 22.16
N ALA A 10 5.34 12.23 22.16
CA ALA A 10 4.91 13.42 21.41
C ALA A 10 5.41 13.43 19.96
N ARG A 11 5.10 12.37 19.18
CA ARG A 11 5.20 12.46 17.71
C ARG A 11 3.94 13.13 17.18
N ASP A 12 4.06 14.44 17.00
CA ASP A 12 3.25 15.33 16.15
C ASP A 12 2.02 14.66 15.55
N SER A 13 0.90 14.68 16.29
CA SER A 13 -0.44 14.40 15.78
C SER A 13 -0.95 15.57 14.93
N GLY A 14 -0.08 16.11 14.07
CA GLY A 14 -0.41 17.07 13.05
C GLY A 14 -1.24 16.37 11.99
N ARG A 15 -2.55 16.34 12.21
CA ARG A 15 -3.63 16.16 11.21
C ARG A 15 -3.10 15.49 9.95
N ALA A 16 -3.13 14.16 9.89
CA ALA A 16 -2.76 13.42 8.67
C ALA A 16 -3.37 14.15 7.49
N GLY A 17 -2.53 14.88 6.75
CA GLY A 17 -3.02 15.95 5.88
C GLY A 17 -3.95 15.37 4.83
N PHE A 18 -4.81 16.20 4.24
CA PHE A 18 -5.54 15.81 3.02
C PHE A 18 -4.61 15.16 1.99
N LEU A 19 -3.37 15.67 1.89
CA LEU A 19 -2.29 15.11 1.09
C LEU A 19 -1.79 13.73 1.58
N ALA A 20 -1.78 13.45 2.88
CA ALA A 20 -1.47 12.13 3.42
C ALA A 20 -2.59 11.13 3.13
N THR A 21 -3.84 11.58 3.13
CA THR A 21 -5.00 10.77 2.76
C THR A 21 -4.97 10.42 1.27
N ILE A 22 -4.71 11.40 0.40
CA ILE A 22 -4.47 11.17 -1.03
C ILE A 22 -3.29 10.22 -1.24
N LYS A 23 -2.15 10.45 -0.56
CA LYS A 23 -0.97 9.59 -0.65
C LYS A 23 -1.26 8.15 -0.19
N ALA A 24 -2.08 7.98 0.85
CA ALA A 24 -2.51 6.67 1.34
C ALA A 24 -3.44 5.96 0.33
N VAL A 25 -4.36 6.71 -0.29
CA VAL A 25 -5.24 6.18 -1.34
C VAL A 25 -4.43 5.77 -2.56
N LEU A 26 -3.49 6.61 -3.01
CA LEU A 26 -2.58 6.28 -4.12
C LEU A 26 -1.72 5.05 -3.81
N TRP A 27 -1.25 4.89 -2.57
CA TRP A 27 -0.48 3.72 -2.15
C TRP A 27 -1.33 2.44 -2.06
N ALA A 28 -2.62 2.57 -1.73
CA ALA A 28 -3.57 1.47 -1.73
C ALA A 28 -3.99 1.05 -3.15
N PHE A 29 -4.12 2.01 -4.07
CA PHE A 29 -4.46 1.76 -5.48
C PHE A 29 -3.30 1.13 -6.26
N PHE A 30 -2.06 1.54 -5.98
CA PHE A 30 -0.89 0.99 -6.66
C PHE A 30 -0.53 -0.45 -6.20
N GLY A 31 -1.13 -0.95 -5.12
CA GLY A 31 -1.12 -2.38 -4.78
C GLY A 31 0.25 -2.99 -4.45
N VAL A 32 1.32 -2.21 -4.27
CA VAL A 32 2.67 -2.69 -3.93
C VAL A 32 2.84 -2.79 -2.41
N ARG A 33 1.85 -3.33 -1.70
CA ARG A 33 2.05 -3.87 -0.36
C ARG A 33 2.51 -5.34 -0.46
N ARG A 34 3.59 -5.58 -1.20
CA ARG A 34 4.30 -6.88 -1.21
C ARG A 34 5.49 -6.80 -0.26
N GLY A 35 5.24 -6.45 1.00
CA GLY A 35 6.25 -6.44 2.05
C GLY A 35 5.75 -7.29 3.21
N ARG A 36 6.46 -8.39 3.52
CA ARG A 36 6.13 -9.50 4.43
C ARG A 36 5.22 -10.52 3.73
N ASP A 37 5.63 -11.75 3.40
CA ASP A 37 6.41 -12.71 4.18
C ASP A 37 7.24 -13.66 3.29
N HIS A 38 8.10 -13.13 2.43
CA HIS A 38 8.84 -14.00 1.49
C HIS A 38 10.18 -14.51 2.01
N ARG A 39 10.62 -14.17 3.23
CA ARG A 39 11.96 -14.58 3.70
C ARG A 39 12.05 -16.05 4.15
N LEU A 40 10.93 -16.72 4.37
CA LEU A 40 10.89 -18.16 4.66
C LEU A 40 10.59 -19.01 3.40
N ASP A 41 9.85 -18.47 2.43
CA ASP A 41 9.40 -19.22 1.26
C ASP A 41 10.10 -18.88 -0.08
N ALA A 42 10.97 -17.85 -0.12
CA ALA A 42 11.70 -17.45 -1.34
C ALA A 42 12.70 -18.49 -1.88
N ALA A 43 12.97 -19.56 -1.13
CA ALA A 43 13.76 -20.69 -1.62
C ALA A 43 12.96 -21.68 -2.49
N SER A 44 11.61 -21.64 -2.49
CA SER A 44 10.77 -22.58 -3.26
C SER A 44 9.56 -21.98 -4.00
N LEU A 45 9.22 -20.71 -3.80
CA LEU A 45 8.10 -20.09 -4.54
C LEU A 45 8.47 -19.80 -5.99
N ASP A 46 7.88 -20.61 -6.88
CA ASP A 46 8.02 -20.57 -8.33
C ASP A 46 7.82 -19.12 -8.86
N PRO A 47 8.83 -18.50 -9.52
CA PRO A 47 8.79 -17.11 -10.02
C PRO A 47 7.55 -16.79 -10.86
N LYS A 48 6.96 -17.81 -11.48
CA LYS A 48 5.71 -17.78 -12.25
C LYS A 48 4.52 -17.26 -11.44
N ALA A 49 4.42 -17.61 -10.16
CA ALA A 49 3.33 -17.17 -9.29
C ALA A 49 3.37 -15.66 -9.03
N VAL A 50 4.58 -15.08 -8.96
CA VAL A 50 4.77 -13.63 -8.81
C VAL A 50 4.36 -12.90 -10.09
N ILE A 51 4.74 -13.43 -11.25
CA ILE A 51 4.37 -12.88 -12.57
C ILE A 51 2.85 -12.92 -12.75
N LEU A 52 2.21 -14.05 -12.42
CA LEU A 52 0.77 -14.20 -12.56
C LEU A 52 -0.01 -13.27 -11.61
N ALA A 53 0.45 -13.15 -10.35
CA ALA A 53 -0.14 -12.21 -9.38
C ALA A 53 0.02 -10.74 -9.81
N GLY A 54 1.19 -10.38 -10.36
CA GLY A 54 1.44 -9.04 -10.89
C GLY A 54 0.57 -8.73 -12.12
N LEU A 55 0.43 -9.70 -13.03
CA LEU A 55 -0.39 -9.55 -14.23
C LEU A 55 -1.88 -9.41 -13.90
N LEU A 56 -2.40 -10.29 -13.03
CA LEU A 56 -3.79 -10.21 -12.54
C LEU A 56 -4.06 -8.88 -11.83
N GLY A 57 -3.17 -8.47 -10.92
CA GLY A 57 -3.28 -7.20 -10.22
C GLY A 57 -3.25 -5.99 -11.17
N GLY A 58 -2.36 -6.02 -12.17
CA GLY A 58 -2.26 -4.97 -13.18
C GLY A 58 -3.49 -4.88 -14.08
N VAL A 59 -4.03 -6.01 -14.55
CA VAL A 59 -5.24 -6.03 -15.37
C VAL A 59 -6.45 -5.51 -14.58
N LEU A 60 -6.64 -5.99 -13.35
CA LEU A 60 -7.71 -5.52 -12.47
C LEU A 60 -7.61 -4.02 -12.19
N PHE A 61 -6.38 -3.51 -11.99
CA PHE A 61 -6.14 -2.09 -11.77
C PHE A 61 -6.54 -1.24 -12.98
N VAL A 62 -6.10 -1.64 -14.18
CA VAL A 62 -6.44 -0.91 -15.43
C VAL A 62 -7.93 -0.93 -15.69
N LEU A 63 -8.61 -2.07 -15.52
CA LEU A 63 -10.06 -2.17 -15.65
C LEU A 63 -10.78 -1.26 -14.66
N GLY A 64 -10.31 -1.20 -13.42
CA GLY A 64 -10.86 -0.29 -12.40
C GLY A 64 -10.75 1.18 -12.83
N LEU A 65 -9.62 1.60 -13.39
CA LEU A 65 -9.45 2.97 -13.89
C LEU A 65 -10.36 3.26 -15.08
N LEU A 66 -10.48 2.33 -16.03
CA LEU A 66 -11.37 2.48 -17.17
C LEU A 66 -12.83 2.61 -16.74
N LEU A 67 -13.26 1.83 -15.75
CA LEU A 67 -14.61 1.92 -15.20
C LEU A 67 -14.88 3.27 -14.55
N VAL A 68 -13.92 3.81 -13.79
CA VAL A 68 -14.03 5.15 -13.18
C VAL A 68 -14.11 6.22 -14.26
N VAL A 69 -13.28 6.13 -15.31
CA VAL A 69 -13.30 7.08 -16.43
C VAL A 69 -14.65 7.05 -17.13
N HIS A 70 -15.16 5.87 -17.45
CA HIS A 70 -16.45 5.73 -18.11
C HIS A 70 -17.58 6.31 -17.24
N ALA A 71 -17.61 5.98 -15.96
CA ALA A 71 -18.61 6.50 -15.02
C ALA A 71 -18.56 8.02 -14.78
N VAL A 72 -17.48 8.71 -15.16
CA VAL A 72 -17.36 10.18 -15.06
C VAL A 72 -17.66 10.87 -16.40
N VAL A 73 -17.41 10.18 -17.51
CA VAL A 73 -17.60 10.72 -18.87
C VAL A 73 -19.06 10.57 -19.32
N ASP A 74 -19.77 9.55 -18.85
CA ASP A 74 -21.21 9.35 -19.03
C ASP A 74 -22.03 9.98 -17.89
#